data_AF-A0A920P0Z5-F1
#
_entry.id   AF-A0A920P0Z5-F1
#
_cell.length_a   1.000
_cell.length_b   1.000
_cell.length_c   1.000
_cell.angle_alpha   90.00
_cell.angle_beta   90.00
_cell.angle_gamma   90.00
#
_symmetry.space_group_name_H-M   'P 1'
#
loop_
_entity.id
_entity.type
_entity.pdbx_description
1 polymer ?
#
loop_
_entity_poly.entity_id
_entity_poly.type
_entity_poly.pdbx_seq_one_letter_code
_entity_poly.pdbx_strand_id
1 'polypeptide(L)'
;MNPVWHVHNGNIPKEEMIMSFSMLLNLVETSNADNKDLLWKFVKKYKSNIHEKNFPIFDGFVGYAIKYFNDVIKAQKKYKNPSENEKLALQALVKTLEQCNDQMSPEDIQTLIYSTGKENGYAENLRDWFKLIYEVVFGDENGPRMGFFISFFGVNETKELIISKLK
;
A
#
# COMPACT_ATOMS: atom_id res chain seq x y z
N MET A 1 -11.80 0.34 35.64
CA MET A 1 -12.77 -0.19 34.64
C MET A 1 -12.05 -0.40 33.34
N ASN A 2 -12.18 -1.57 32.71
CA ASN A 2 -11.62 -1.83 31.39
C ASN A 2 -12.69 -1.49 30.33
N PRO A 3 -12.51 -0.44 29.50
CA PRO A 3 -13.50 -0.05 28.49
C PRO A 3 -13.90 -1.19 27.53
N VAL A 4 -12.96 -2.05 27.17
CA VAL A 4 -13.21 -3.22 26.30
C VAL A 4 -14.20 -4.17 26.98
N TRP A 5 -14.05 -4.40 28.28
CA TRP A 5 -14.97 -5.23 29.04
C TRP A 5 -16.39 -4.64 29.06
N HIS A 6 -16.53 -3.31 29.21
CA HIS A 6 -17.81 -2.62 29.25
C HIS A 6 -18.53 -2.63 27.89
N VAL A 7 -17.83 -2.35 26.81
CA VAL A 7 -18.42 -2.35 25.45
C VAL A 7 -18.92 -3.75 25.08
N HIS A 8 -18.21 -4.78 25.52
CA HIS A 8 -18.54 -6.17 25.19
C HIS A 8 -19.37 -6.90 26.25
N ASN A 9 -19.91 -6.20 27.26
CA ASN A 9 -20.70 -6.80 28.35
C ASN A 9 -20.03 -8.04 28.97
N GLY A 10 -18.71 -8.00 29.15
CA GLY A 10 -17.91 -9.10 29.67
C GLY A 10 -17.54 -10.21 28.67
N ASN A 11 -18.14 -10.25 27.47
CA ASN A 11 -17.86 -11.23 26.42
C ASN A 11 -16.91 -10.64 25.36
N ILE A 12 -15.65 -10.44 25.75
CA ILE A 12 -14.63 -9.86 24.87
C ILE A 12 -14.30 -10.86 23.73
N PRO A 13 -14.40 -10.44 22.45
CA PRO A 13 -14.00 -11.29 21.34
C PRO A 13 -12.52 -11.66 21.42
N LYS A 14 -12.21 -12.92 21.13
CA LYS A 14 -10.84 -13.44 21.13
C LYS A 14 -10.45 -13.78 19.70
N GLU A 15 -9.94 -12.79 18.97
CA GLU A 15 -9.37 -12.98 17.64
C GLU A 15 -8.08 -12.18 17.53
N GLU A 16 -7.05 -12.80 16.95
CA GLU A 16 -5.79 -12.11 16.67
C GLU A 16 -5.94 -11.23 15.43
N MET A 17 -5.58 -9.95 15.58
CA MET A 17 -5.48 -9.04 14.44
C MET A 17 -4.27 -9.41 13.58
N ILE A 18 -4.51 -9.70 12.30
CA ILE A 18 -3.45 -10.04 11.34
C ILE A 18 -2.61 -8.80 11.00
N MET A 19 -3.27 -7.65 10.82
CA MET A 19 -2.65 -6.35 10.54
C MET A 19 -3.57 -5.20 10.98
N SER A 20 -3.05 -3.98 11.00
CA SER A 20 -3.85 -2.80 11.34
C SER A 20 -4.86 -2.46 10.24
N PHE A 21 -5.94 -1.76 10.61
CA PHE A 21 -6.94 -1.31 9.63
C PHE A 21 -6.36 -0.32 8.61
N SER A 22 -5.42 0.54 9.03
CA SER A 22 -4.71 1.43 8.11
C SER A 22 -3.92 0.66 7.04
N MET A 23 -3.31 -0.47 7.40
CA MET A 23 -2.60 -1.33 6.45
C MET A 23 -3.56 -2.00 5.45
N LEU A 24 -4.75 -2.42 5.92
CA LEU A 24 -5.83 -2.89 5.04
C LEU A 24 -6.29 -1.81 4.06
N LEU A 25 -6.53 -0.58 4.53
CA LEU A 25 -6.94 0.54 3.66
C LEU A 25 -5.92 0.79 2.57
N ASN A 26 -4.63 0.80 2.91
CA ASN A 26 -3.56 0.94 1.91
C ASN A 26 -3.60 -0.19 0.87
N LEU A 27 -3.85 -1.45 1.26
CA LEU A 27 -4.00 -2.53 0.27
C LEU A 27 -5.16 -2.29 -0.67
N VAL A 28 -6.32 -1.90 -0.16
CA VAL A 28 -7.51 -1.68 -0.99
C VAL A 28 -7.25 -0.55 -1.98
N GLU A 29 -6.69 0.56 -1.50
CA GLU A 29 -6.39 1.74 -2.32
C GLU A 29 -5.43 1.44 -3.47
N THR A 30 -4.43 0.61 -3.21
CA THR A 30 -3.33 0.35 -4.15
C THR A 30 -3.64 -0.78 -5.13
N SER A 31 -4.31 -1.84 -4.66
CA SER A 31 -4.73 -2.97 -5.51
C SER A 31 -5.97 -2.65 -6.36
N ASN A 32 -6.70 -1.57 -6.05
CA ASN A 32 -8.06 -1.34 -6.54
C ASN A 32 -8.96 -2.57 -6.35
N ALA A 33 -8.69 -3.39 -5.32
CA ALA A 33 -9.46 -4.59 -5.09
C ALA A 33 -10.91 -4.23 -4.73
N ASP A 34 -11.81 -4.64 -5.60
CA ASP A 34 -13.25 -4.46 -5.43
C ASP A 34 -13.92 -5.63 -4.69
N ASN A 35 -13.15 -6.69 -4.40
CA ASN A 35 -13.64 -7.90 -3.75
C ASN A 35 -12.67 -8.45 -2.69
N LYS A 36 -13.25 -9.21 -1.75
CA LYS A 36 -12.53 -9.78 -0.60
C LYS A 36 -11.48 -10.81 -1.01
N ASP A 37 -11.75 -11.63 -2.03
CA ASP A 37 -10.86 -12.71 -2.44
C ASP A 37 -9.49 -12.19 -2.88
N LEU A 38 -9.49 -11.08 -3.63
CA LEU A 38 -8.26 -10.44 -4.07
C LEU A 38 -7.45 -9.88 -2.88
N LEU A 39 -8.11 -9.21 -1.92
CA LEU A 39 -7.43 -8.72 -0.72
C LEU A 39 -6.87 -9.87 0.12
N TRP A 40 -7.62 -10.95 0.29
CA TRP A 40 -7.16 -12.11 1.04
C TRP A 40 -5.94 -12.79 0.41
N LYS A 41 -5.77 -12.72 -0.92
CA LYS A 41 -4.52 -13.16 -1.57
C LYS A 41 -3.33 -12.34 -1.08
N PHE A 42 -3.45 -11.02 -1.00
CA PHE A 42 -2.38 -10.15 -0.48
C PHE A 42 -2.12 -10.40 1.01
N VAL A 43 -3.18 -10.55 1.83
CA VAL A 43 -3.04 -10.85 3.25
C VAL A 43 -2.31 -12.18 3.46
N LYS A 44 -2.60 -13.21 2.66
CA LYS A 44 -1.93 -14.52 2.71
C LYS A 44 -0.48 -14.48 2.21
N LYS A 45 -0.13 -13.54 1.31
CA LYS A 45 1.27 -13.30 0.89
C LYS A 45 2.10 -12.78 2.07
N TYR A 46 1.49 -12.00 2.96
CA TYR A 46 2.14 -11.43 4.15
C TYR A 46 2.19 -12.37 5.35
N LYS A 47 1.07 -13.03 5.67
CA LYS A 47 0.99 -14.00 6.75
C LYS A 47 0.50 -15.33 6.18
N SER A 48 1.42 -16.27 6.04
CA SER A 48 1.13 -17.61 5.55
C SER A 48 0.30 -18.42 6.55
N ASN A 49 -0.36 -19.48 6.06
CA ASN A 49 -1.12 -20.44 6.86
C ASN A 49 -2.33 -19.87 7.63
N ILE A 50 -2.97 -18.83 7.10
CA ILE A 50 -4.23 -18.29 7.63
C ILE A 50 -5.42 -18.64 6.71
N HIS A 51 -6.58 -18.86 7.33
CA HIS A 51 -7.84 -19.10 6.64
C HIS A 51 -8.88 -18.08 7.10
N GLU A 52 -9.58 -17.45 6.15
CA GLU A 52 -10.61 -16.42 6.41
C GLU A 52 -11.61 -16.85 7.49
N LYS A 53 -12.06 -18.12 7.44
CA LYS A 53 -13.03 -18.69 8.39
C LYS A 53 -12.57 -18.68 9.84
N ASN A 54 -11.26 -18.63 10.07
CA ASN A 54 -10.68 -18.59 11.41
C ASN A 54 -10.56 -17.16 11.94
N PHE A 55 -10.80 -16.14 11.09
CA PHE A 55 -10.70 -14.73 11.42
C PHE A 55 -11.95 -13.94 10.99
N PRO A 56 -13.14 -14.27 11.51
CA PRO A 56 -14.39 -13.60 11.13
C PRO A 56 -14.41 -12.09 11.38
N ILE A 57 -13.75 -11.59 12.42
CA ILE A 57 -13.68 -10.14 12.70
C ILE A 57 -12.81 -9.45 11.66
N PHE A 58 -11.62 -9.99 11.39
CA PHE A 58 -10.72 -9.48 10.37
C PHE A 58 -11.34 -9.56 8.96
N ASP A 59 -12.04 -10.64 8.62
CA ASP A 59 -12.79 -10.73 7.35
C ASP A 59 -13.87 -9.63 7.25
N GLY A 60 -14.50 -9.30 8.37
CA GLY A 60 -15.36 -8.12 8.49
C GLY A 60 -14.61 -6.83 8.14
N PHE A 61 -13.41 -6.62 8.70
CA PHE A 61 -12.57 -5.46 8.40
C PHE A 61 -12.13 -5.39 6.94
N VAL A 62 -11.81 -6.52 6.30
CA VAL A 62 -11.53 -6.55 4.85
C VAL A 62 -12.72 -5.99 4.07
N GLY A 63 -13.94 -6.42 4.41
CA GLY A 63 -15.16 -5.91 3.78
C GLY A 63 -15.39 -4.41 4.03
N TYR A 64 -15.17 -3.95 5.26
CA TYR A 64 -15.30 -2.52 5.61
C TYR A 64 -14.25 -1.66 4.93
N ALA A 65 -13.03 -2.16 4.76
CA ALA A 65 -11.96 -1.44 4.05
C ALA A 65 -12.33 -1.23 2.56
N ILE A 66 -12.86 -2.27 1.89
CA ILE A 66 -13.38 -2.16 0.51
C ILE A 66 -14.49 -1.12 0.42
N LYS A 67 -15.46 -1.19 1.33
CA LYS A 67 -16.59 -0.27 1.35
C LYS A 67 -16.14 1.17 1.59
N TYR A 68 -15.30 1.40 2.58
CA TYR A 68 -14.77 2.73 2.89
C TYR A 68 -13.95 3.30 1.73
N PHE A 69 -13.13 2.49 1.08
CA PHE A 69 -12.41 2.92 -0.11
C PHE A 69 -13.37 3.39 -1.21
N ASN A 70 -14.39 2.59 -1.54
CA ASN A 70 -15.34 2.91 -2.59
C ASN A 70 -16.21 4.13 -2.26
N ASP A 71 -16.71 4.23 -1.03
CA ASP A 71 -17.69 5.24 -0.64
C ASP A 71 -17.04 6.59 -0.28
N VAL A 72 -15.80 6.58 0.24
CA VAL A 72 -15.15 7.77 0.82
C VAL A 72 -13.90 8.18 0.07
N ILE A 73 -12.98 7.25 -0.17
CA ILE A 73 -11.63 7.58 -0.65
C ILE A 73 -11.59 7.74 -2.18
N LYS A 74 -12.25 6.86 -2.92
CA LYS A 74 -12.20 6.81 -4.38
C LYS A 74 -12.63 8.12 -5.03
N ALA A 75 -13.65 8.79 -4.46
CA ALA A 75 -14.13 10.08 -4.94
C ALA A 75 -13.15 11.25 -4.69
N GLN A 76 -12.21 11.09 -3.76
CA GLN A 76 -11.24 12.13 -3.38
C GLN A 76 -9.92 12.02 -4.14
N LYS A 77 -9.61 10.87 -4.76
CA LYS A 77 -8.36 10.64 -5.47
C LYS A 77 -8.24 11.55 -6.70
N LYS A 78 -7.10 12.22 -6.83
CA LYS A 78 -6.74 13.11 -7.93
C LYS A 78 -5.42 12.65 -8.54
N TYR A 79 -5.51 12.03 -9.69
CA TYR A 79 -4.32 11.54 -10.41
C TYR A 79 -3.65 12.68 -11.17
N LYS A 80 -2.34 12.80 -11.00
CA LYS A 80 -1.51 13.71 -11.76
C LYS A 80 -1.02 13.02 -13.04
N ASN A 81 -1.09 13.74 -14.16
CA ASN A 81 -0.40 13.34 -15.38
C ASN A 81 1.06 13.82 -15.29
N PRO A 82 2.05 12.91 -15.25
CA PRO A 82 3.45 13.31 -15.15
C PRO A 82 3.93 13.98 -16.44
N SER A 83 4.75 15.03 -16.28
CA SER A 83 5.53 15.62 -17.36
C SER A 83 6.59 14.66 -17.90
N GLU A 84 7.20 14.97 -19.04
CA GLU A 84 8.24 14.09 -19.63
C GLU A 84 9.42 13.84 -18.69
N ASN A 85 9.88 14.86 -17.95
CA ASN A 85 10.95 14.70 -16.96
C ASN A 85 10.52 13.81 -15.78
N GLU A 86 9.29 13.97 -15.30
CA GLU A 86 8.74 13.15 -14.21
C GLU A 86 8.52 11.69 -14.66
N LYS A 87 8.11 11.47 -15.91
CA LYS A 87 8.04 10.12 -16.50
C LYS A 87 9.41 9.47 -16.52
N LEU A 88 10.47 10.19 -16.94
CA LEU A 88 11.83 9.66 -16.92
C LEU A 88 12.28 9.27 -15.51
N ALA A 89 11.99 10.10 -14.50
CA ALA A 89 12.30 9.79 -13.12
C ALA A 89 11.53 8.55 -12.60
N LEU A 90 10.24 8.42 -12.94
CA LEU A 90 9.44 7.24 -12.58
C LEU A 90 9.89 5.98 -13.33
N GLN A 91 10.36 6.09 -14.57
CA GLN A 91 10.99 4.98 -15.29
C GLN A 91 12.32 4.57 -14.64
N ALA A 92 13.11 5.52 -14.15
CA ALA A 92 14.31 5.21 -13.37
C ALA A 92 13.96 4.46 -12.08
N LEU A 93 12.87 4.82 -11.40
CA LEU A 93 12.35 4.08 -10.26
C LEU A 93 11.97 2.64 -10.62
N VAL A 94 11.28 2.43 -11.73
CA VAL A 94 10.97 1.07 -12.22
C VAL A 94 12.25 0.26 -12.42
N LYS A 95 13.28 0.83 -13.07
CA LYS A 95 14.58 0.17 -13.26
C LYS A 95 15.29 -0.15 -11.94
N THR A 96 15.23 0.74 -10.95
CA THR A 96 15.77 0.46 -9.62
C THR A 96 15.02 -0.71 -8.97
N LEU A 97 13.68 -0.73 -9.08
CA LEU A 97 12.87 -1.83 -8.54
C LEU A 97 13.09 -3.16 -9.27
N GLU A 98 13.61 -3.18 -10.50
CA GLU A 98 14.02 -4.42 -11.18
C GLU A 98 15.20 -5.10 -10.50
N GLN A 99 16.02 -4.34 -9.77
CA GLN A 99 17.13 -4.86 -8.97
C GLN A 99 16.66 -5.34 -7.59
N CYS A 100 15.43 -4.99 -7.18
CA CYS A 100 14.84 -5.42 -5.95
C CYS A 100 14.20 -6.81 -6.07
N ASN A 101 14.05 -7.50 -4.94
CA ASN A 101 13.28 -8.72 -4.83
C ASN A 101 12.44 -8.74 -3.55
N ASP A 102 11.43 -9.62 -3.49
CA ASP A 102 10.48 -9.71 -2.38
C ASP A 102 11.10 -10.20 -1.05
N GLN A 103 12.38 -10.60 -1.03
CA GLN A 103 13.10 -10.97 0.20
C GLN A 103 13.86 -9.80 0.83
N MET A 104 13.98 -8.67 0.12
CA MET A 104 14.65 -7.48 0.65
C MET A 104 13.86 -6.85 1.79
N SER A 105 14.59 -6.25 2.74
CA SER A 105 13.93 -5.53 3.83
C SER A 105 13.21 -4.28 3.31
N PRO A 106 12.09 -3.88 3.94
CA PRO A 106 11.43 -2.60 3.67
C PRO A 106 12.39 -1.41 3.68
N GLU A 107 13.38 -1.43 4.58
CA GLU A 107 14.38 -0.39 4.78
C GLU A 107 15.36 -0.30 3.60
N ASP A 108 15.80 -1.44 3.07
CA ASP A 108 16.70 -1.49 1.91
C ASP A 108 15.99 -1.00 0.65
N ILE A 109 14.75 -1.46 0.41
CA ILE A 109 13.92 -0.98 -0.69
C ILE A 109 13.69 0.53 -0.56
N GLN A 110 13.36 1.00 0.64
CA GLN A 110 13.18 2.43 0.89
C GLN A 110 14.45 3.23 0.57
N THR A 111 15.62 2.72 0.95
CA THR A 111 16.91 3.37 0.69
C THR A 111 17.18 3.49 -0.82
N LEU A 112 16.90 2.44 -1.58
CA LEU A 112 17.03 2.47 -3.04
C LEU A 112 16.11 3.53 -3.67
N ILE A 113 14.84 3.60 -3.25
CA ILE A 113 13.90 4.62 -3.74
C ILE A 113 14.38 6.04 -3.43
N TYR A 114 14.97 6.25 -2.25
CA TYR A 114 15.58 7.52 -1.89
C TYR A 114 16.76 7.87 -2.82
N SER A 115 17.66 6.92 -3.06
CA SER A 115 18.81 7.13 -3.95
C SER A 115 18.36 7.45 -5.38
N THR A 116 17.36 6.72 -5.92
CA THR A 116 16.78 7.03 -7.23
C THR A 116 16.26 8.47 -7.28
N GLY A 117 15.51 8.91 -6.26
CA GLY A 117 15.01 10.29 -6.22
C GLY A 117 16.14 11.32 -6.26
N LYS A 118 17.21 11.10 -5.49
CA LYS A 118 18.38 11.99 -5.49
C LYS A 118 19.05 12.08 -6.85
N GLU A 119 19.25 10.94 -7.51
CA GLU A 119 19.90 10.84 -8.82
C GLU A 119 19.05 11.44 -9.97
N ASN A 120 17.73 11.57 -9.76
CA ASN A 120 16.78 12.07 -10.76
C ASN A 120 16.28 13.49 -10.44
N GLY A 121 17.10 14.31 -9.77
CA GLY A 121 16.85 15.74 -9.59
C GLY A 121 16.06 16.12 -8.34
N TYR A 122 15.78 15.19 -7.43
CA TYR A 122 15.08 15.46 -6.17
C TYR A 122 16.00 15.46 -4.94
N ALA A 123 17.32 15.61 -5.13
CA ALA A 123 18.29 15.56 -4.03
C ALA A 123 18.05 16.64 -2.96
N GLU A 124 17.65 17.84 -3.37
CA GLU A 124 17.36 18.97 -2.47
C GLU A 124 15.95 18.91 -1.88
N ASN A 125 15.02 18.20 -2.51
CA ASN A 125 13.64 18.06 -2.03
C ASN A 125 13.06 16.66 -2.27
N LEU A 126 13.47 15.71 -1.44
CA LEU A 126 12.93 14.34 -1.46
C LEU A 126 11.44 14.28 -1.14
N ARG A 127 10.86 15.29 -0.49
CA ARG A 127 9.41 15.31 -0.24
C ARG A 127 8.64 15.35 -1.56
N ASP A 128 9.09 16.14 -2.51
CA ASP A 128 8.46 16.25 -3.83
C ASP A 128 8.60 14.95 -4.64
N TRP A 129 9.68 14.19 -4.44
CA TRP A 129 9.84 12.87 -5.04
C TRP A 129 8.75 11.90 -4.59
N PHE A 130 8.52 11.76 -3.29
CA PHE A 130 7.46 10.89 -2.78
C PHE A 130 6.08 11.42 -3.14
N LYS A 131 5.86 12.74 -3.06
CA LYS A 131 4.61 13.36 -3.48
C LYS A 131 4.31 13.03 -4.95
N LEU A 132 5.29 13.15 -5.85
CA LEU A 132 5.13 12.77 -7.25
C LEU A 132 4.68 11.30 -7.40
N ILE A 133 5.36 10.37 -6.71
CA ILE A 133 4.99 8.95 -6.79
C ILE A 133 3.54 8.77 -6.32
N TYR A 134 3.14 9.37 -5.20
CA TYR A 134 1.77 9.22 -4.70
C TYR A 134 0.74 9.86 -5.64
N GLU A 135 1.00 11.05 -6.18
CA GLU A 135 0.05 11.75 -7.05
C GLU A 135 -0.17 11.01 -8.36
N VAL A 136 0.89 10.45 -8.94
CA VAL A 136 0.81 9.73 -10.22
C VAL A 136 0.27 8.32 -10.03
N VAL A 137 0.75 7.59 -9.02
CA VAL A 137 0.45 6.17 -8.86
C VAL A 137 -0.88 5.96 -8.13
N PHE A 138 -1.12 6.72 -7.07
CA PHE A 138 -2.23 6.50 -6.14
C PHE A 138 -3.27 7.61 -6.16
N GLY A 139 -2.98 8.74 -6.80
CA GLY A 139 -3.88 9.89 -6.86
C GLY A 139 -4.01 10.61 -5.52
N ASP A 140 -2.97 10.61 -4.71
CA ASP A 140 -2.93 11.23 -3.38
C ASP A 140 -1.63 12.00 -3.20
N GLU A 141 -1.60 13.00 -2.33
CA GLU A 141 -0.35 13.74 -2.06
C GLU A 141 0.57 13.00 -1.07
N ASN A 142 0.00 12.13 -0.26
CA ASN A 142 0.71 11.41 0.79
C ASN A 142 0.30 9.93 0.80
N GLY A 143 1.15 9.10 1.38
CA GLY A 143 0.88 7.67 1.51
C GLY A 143 1.76 6.99 2.55
N PRO A 144 1.57 5.67 2.75
CA PRO A 144 2.40 4.89 3.66
C PRO A 144 3.85 4.86 3.17
N ARG A 145 4.80 4.62 4.07
CA ARG A 145 6.22 4.48 3.70
C ARG A 145 6.39 3.48 2.54
N MET A 146 6.91 3.96 1.41
CA MET A 146 6.92 3.21 0.14
C MET A 146 7.63 1.86 0.24
N GLY A 147 8.79 1.76 0.88
CA GLY A 147 9.51 0.49 1.01
C GLY A 147 8.71 -0.58 1.75
N PHE A 148 7.97 -0.18 2.80
CA PHE A 148 7.07 -1.09 3.52
C PHE A 148 5.87 -1.50 2.67
N PHE A 149 5.32 -0.54 1.93
CA PHE A 149 4.26 -0.83 0.97
C PHE A 149 4.72 -1.86 -0.08
N ILE A 150 5.89 -1.66 -0.69
CA ILE A 150 6.43 -2.55 -1.72
C ILE A 150 6.73 -3.95 -1.16
N SER A 151 7.31 -4.06 0.03
CA SER A 151 7.57 -5.37 0.65
C SER A 151 6.29 -6.19 0.86
N PHE A 152 5.16 -5.51 0.99
CA PHE A 152 3.88 -6.12 1.32
C PHE A 152 3.02 -6.39 0.08
N PHE A 153 2.96 -5.43 -0.83
CA PHE A 153 2.24 -5.55 -2.10
C PHE A 153 3.00 -6.46 -3.08
N GLY A 154 4.32 -6.34 -3.09
CA GLY A 154 5.24 -7.05 -3.97
C GLY A 154 5.97 -6.11 -4.92
N VAL A 155 7.24 -6.42 -5.19
CA VAL A 155 8.09 -5.61 -6.07
C VAL A 155 7.59 -5.63 -7.50
N ASN A 156 7.17 -6.79 -8.01
CA ASN A 156 6.70 -6.93 -9.38
C ASN A 156 5.35 -6.22 -9.59
N GLU A 157 4.41 -6.42 -8.68
CA GLU A 157 3.10 -5.79 -8.70
C GLU A 157 3.23 -4.26 -8.64
N THR A 158 4.18 -3.74 -7.84
CA THR A 158 4.47 -2.30 -7.79
C THR A 158 5.03 -1.78 -9.12
N LYS A 159 5.97 -2.49 -9.75
CA LYS A 159 6.51 -2.08 -11.05
C LYS A 159 5.43 -2.01 -12.11
N GLU A 160 4.60 -3.05 -12.21
CA GLU A 160 3.48 -3.10 -13.15
C GLU A 160 2.50 -1.95 -12.91
N LEU A 161 2.20 -1.67 -11.63
CA LEU A 161 1.35 -0.55 -11.25
C LEU A 161 1.94 0.79 -11.71
N ILE A 162 3.23 1.06 -11.46
CA ILE A 162 3.88 2.30 -11.92
C ILE A 162 3.85 2.38 -13.45
N ILE A 163 4.25 1.32 -14.16
CA ILE A 163 4.28 1.27 -15.63
C ILE A 163 2.88 1.56 -16.21
N SER A 164 1.82 1.04 -15.59
CA SER A 164 0.45 1.24 -16.05
C SER A 164 0.02 2.72 -16.05
N LYS A 165 0.64 3.55 -15.21
CA LYS A 165 0.36 4.99 -15.06
C LYS A 165 1.23 5.89 -15.94
N LEU A 166 2.22 5.30 -16.61
CA LEU A 166 3.12 6.00 -17.53
C LEU A 166 2.71 5.84 -19.01
N LYS A 167 1.69 5.03 -19.28
CA LYS A 167 1.07 4.86 -20.61
C LYS A 167 0.11 6.01 -20.91
#